data_AF-A0A015KI25-F1
#
_entry.id   AF-A0A015KI25-F1
#
_cell.length_a   1.000
_cell.length_b   1.000
_cell.length_c   1.000
_cell.angle_alpha   90.00
_cell.angle_beta   90.00
_cell.angle_gamma   90.00
#
_symmetry.space_group_name_H-M   'P 1'
#
loop_
_entity.id
_entity.type
_entity.pdbx_description
1 polymer ?
#
loop_
_entity_poly.entity_id
_entity_poly.type
_entity_poly.pdbx_seq_one_letter_code
_entity_poly.pdbx_strand_id
1 'polypeptide(L)'
;MQGLNFYIFLLMRDEKNLTGVWDDKQISETNKEYIVPIKEKCDNWINECGKKIQELSKNFQDQTHVDHIPSNLPEERQTMEFDISFEEDSLNNMALTPSQELKLLQYNLFNMQLVRDAIDRVQQVLVKKNK
;
A
#
# COMPACT_ATOMS: atom_id res chain seq x y z
N MET A 1 -10.07 -0.99 -1.16
CA MET A 1 -10.52 0.19 -0.40
C MET A 1 -12.04 0.29 -0.26
N GLN A 2 -12.82 0.42 -1.33
CA GLN A 2 -14.28 0.62 -1.23
C GLN A 2 -15.01 -0.45 -0.39
N GLY A 3 -14.70 -1.74 -0.63
CA GLY A 3 -15.27 -2.84 0.16
C GLY A 3 -14.95 -2.78 1.66
N LEU A 4 -13.72 -2.40 2.03
CA LEU A 4 -13.32 -2.22 3.43
C LEU A 4 -14.08 -1.06 4.09
N ASN A 5 -14.20 0.07 3.40
CA ASN A 5 -14.94 1.23 3.89
C ASN A 5 -16.43 0.91 4.08
N PHE A 6 -17.03 0.20 3.13
CA PHE A 6 -18.41 -0.26 3.25
C PHE A 6 -18.58 -1.23 4.42
N TYR A 7 -17.64 -2.15 4.62
CA TYR A 7 -17.67 -3.07 5.75
C TYR A 7 -17.55 -2.36 7.10
N ILE A 8 -16.65 -1.38 7.23
CA ILE A 8 -16.55 -0.53 8.44
C ILE A 8 -17.88 0.17 8.72
N PHE A 9 -18.49 0.77 7.69
CA PHE A 9 -19.77 1.45 7.82
C PHE A 9 -20.87 0.52 8.34
N LEU A 10 -20.95 -0.70 7.80
CA LEU A 10 -21.92 -1.71 8.25
C LEU A 10 -21.67 -2.13 9.69
N LEU A 11 -20.40 -2.40 10.05
CA LEU A 11 -20.03 -2.77 11.43
C LEU A 11 -20.41 -1.69 12.45
N MET A 12 -20.25 -0.41 12.10
CA MET A 12 -20.57 0.72 12.97
C MET A 12 -22.06 1.06 13.04
N ARG A 13 -22.79 0.93 11.93
CA ARG A 13 -24.19 1.38 11.85
C ARG A 13 -25.17 0.29 12.27
N ASP A 14 -24.79 -0.99 12.13
CA ASP A 14 -25.69 -2.11 12.36
C ASP A 14 -25.50 -2.78 13.72
N GLU A 15 -25.64 -2.00 14.80
CA GLU A 15 -25.57 -2.51 16.18
C GLU A 15 -26.68 -3.52 16.50
N LYS A 16 -27.83 -3.42 15.83
CA LYS A 16 -29.01 -4.27 16.06
C LYS A 16 -29.22 -5.36 14.98
N ASN A 17 -28.25 -5.54 14.08
CA ASN A 17 -28.38 -6.44 12.91
C ASN A 17 -29.69 -6.23 12.11
N LEU A 18 -30.08 -4.97 11.92
CA LEU A 18 -31.22 -4.51 11.13
C LEU A 18 -31.16 -4.98 9.68
N THR A 19 -29.96 -5.21 9.13
CA THR A 19 -29.80 -5.76 7.78
C THR A 19 -29.95 -7.28 7.76
N GLY A 20 -29.81 -7.97 8.89
CA GLY A 20 -29.84 -9.42 9.01
C GLY A 20 -28.62 -10.12 8.40
N VAL A 21 -27.60 -9.36 7.97
CA VAL A 21 -26.41 -9.86 7.24
C VAL A 21 -25.14 -9.79 8.10
N TRP A 22 -25.20 -9.28 9.32
CA TRP A 22 -24.03 -9.08 10.18
C TRP A 22 -24.23 -9.63 11.58
N ASP A 23 -24.67 -10.89 11.66
CA ASP A 23 -24.54 -11.64 12.91
C ASP A 23 -23.08 -12.00 13.21
N ASP A 24 -22.81 -12.45 14.44
CA ASP A 24 -21.45 -12.76 14.89
C ASP A 24 -20.79 -13.86 14.03
N LYS A 25 -21.60 -14.76 13.45
CA LYS A 25 -21.11 -15.82 12.59
C LYS A 25 -20.62 -15.25 11.26
N GLN A 26 -21.43 -14.43 10.59
CA GLN A 26 -21.07 -13.77 9.33
C GLN A 26 -19.88 -12.83 9.50
N ILE A 27 -19.80 -12.12 10.62
CA ILE A 27 -18.65 -11.29 10.97
C ILE A 27 -17.39 -12.15 11.14
N SER A 28 -17.48 -13.26 11.88
CA SER A 28 -16.37 -14.18 12.12
C SER A 28 -15.88 -14.83 10.81
N GLU A 29 -16.80 -15.32 9.98
CA GLU A 29 -16.52 -15.90 8.66
C GLU A 29 -15.88 -14.86 7.74
N THR A 30 -16.45 -13.65 7.65
CA THR A 30 -15.87 -12.56 6.85
C THR A 30 -14.45 -12.21 7.30
N ASN A 31 -14.22 -12.15 8.61
CA ASN A 31 -12.91 -11.85 9.17
C ASN A 31 -11.88 -12.94 8.85
N LYS A 32 -12.28 -14.21 8.96
CA LYS A 32 -11.42 -15.37 8.68
C LYS A 32 -11.14 -15.54 7.18
N GLU A 33 -12.14 -15.38 6.33
CA GLU A 33 -12.04 -15.68 4.90
C GLU A 33 -11.45 -14.51 4.10
N TYR A 34 -11.67 -13.27 4.53
CA TYR A 34 -11.29 -12.09 3.77
C TYR A 34 -10.31 -11.20 4.53
N ILE A 35 -10.67 -10.73 5.72
CA ILE A 35 -9.89 -9.67 6.39
C ILE A 35 -8.49 -10.15 6.80
N VAL A 36 -8.39 -11.31 7.46
CA VAL A 36 -7.10 -11.89 7.89
C VAL A 36 -6.20 -12.20 6.67
N PRO A 37 -6.66 -12.90 5.62
CA PRO A 37 -5.82 -13.18 4.46
C PRO A 37 -5.36 -11.92 3.71
N ILE A 38 -6.21 -10.90 3.60
CA ILE A 38 -5.80 -9.63 2.97
C ILE A 38 -4.73 -8.95 3.83
N LYS A 39 -4.88 -8.95 5.16
CA LYS A 39 -3.89 -8.38 6.08
C LYS A 39 -2.54 -9.05 5.91
N GLU A 40 -2.51 -10.38 5.95
CA GLU A 40 -1.27 -11.17 5.80
C GLU A 40 -0.58 -10.89 4.47
N LYS A 41 -1.34 -10.84 3.37
CA LYS A 41 -0.80 -10.49 2.05
C LYS A 41 -0.26 -9.06 2.01
N CYS A 42 -0.98 -8.09 2.57
CA CYS A 42 -0.51 -6.70 2.66
C CYS A 42 0.77 -6.59 3.50
N ASP A 43 0.82 -7.23 4.68
CA ASP A 43 1.99 -7.21 5.55
C ASP A 43 3.21 -7.84 4.85
N ASN A 44 3.02 -8.98 4.16
CA ASN A 44 4.08 -9.60 3.36
C ASN A 44 4.58 -8.70 2.23
N TRP A 45 3.66 -8.10 1.48
CA TRP A 45 3.99 -7.27 0.34
C TRP A 45 4.71 -5.97 0.74
N ILE A 46 4.29 -5.36 1.86
CA ILE A 46 4.97 -4.21 2.47
C ILE A 46 6.39 -4.59 2.87
N ASN A 47 6.57 -5.75 3.49
CA ASN A 47 7.90 -6.24 3.90
C ASN A 47 8.81 -6.50 2.70
N GLU A 48 8.31 -7.14 1.65
CA GLU A 48 9.06 -7.39 0.41
C GLU A 48 9.45 -6.10 -0.30
N CYS A 49 8.52 -5.15 -0.44
CA CYS A 49 8.81 -3.85 -1.02
C CYS A 49 9.82 -3.06 -0.19
N GLY A 50 9.70 -3.10 1.14
CA GLY A 50 10.66 -2.47 2.05
C GLY A 50 12.08 -3.01 1.86
N LYS A 51 12.25 -4.33 1.75
CA LYS A 51 13.55 -4.96 1.46
C LYS A 51 14.10 -4.51 0.11
N LYS A 52 13.28 -4.56 -0.94
CA LYS A 52 13.70 -4.19 -2.29
C LYS A 52 14.08 -2.71 -2.41
N ILE A 53 13.34 -1.82 -1.73
CA ILE A 53 13.68 -0.39 -1.66
C ILE A 53 15.02 -0.19 -0.95
N GLN A 54 15.29 -0.91 0.14
CA GLN A 54 16.57 -0.83 0.85
C GLN A 54 17.74 -1.32 -0.02
N GLU A 55 17.56 -2.41 -0.76
CA GLU A 55 18.56 -2.94 -1.69
C GLU A 55 18.86 -1.94 -2.81
N LEU A 56 17.82 -1.41 -3.47
CA LEU A 56 17.98 -0.41 -4.53
C LEU A 56 18.66 0.86 -4.00
N SER A 57 18.25 1.34 -2.82
CA SER A 57 18.82 2.56 -2.22
C SER A 57 20.31 2.41 -1.88
N LYS A 58 20.74 1.24 -1.39
CA LYS A 58 22.17 0.95 -1.14
C LYS A 58 22.98 0.93 -2.44
N ASN A 59 22.46 0.28 -3.48
CA ASN A 59 23.14 0.22 -4.78
C ASN A 59 23.33 1.60 -5.42
N PHE A 60 22.42 2.55 -5.18
CA PHE A 60 22.58 3.94 -5.61
C PHE A 60 23.61 4.74 -4.80
N GLN A 61 23.72 4.49 -3.49
CA GLN A 61 24.77 5.09 -2.65
C GLN A 61 26.17 4.59 -3.04
N ASP A 62 26.30 3.31 -3.36
CA ASP A 62 27.58 2.74 -3.77
C ASP A 62 28.02 3.23 -5.18
N GLN A 63 27.08 3.53 -6.07
CA GLN A 63 27.38 4.12 -7.39
C GLN A 63 27.74 5.62 -7.32
N THR A 64 27.20 6.37 -6.36
CA THR A 64 27.49 7.81 -6.20
C THR A 64 28.77 8.10 -5.43
N HIS A 65 29.38 7.09 -4.79
CA HIS A 65 30.64 7.25 -4.06
C HIS A 65 31.91 7.21 -4.97
N VAL A 66 31.77 6.98 -6.28
CA VAL A 66 32.94 6.84 -7.18
C VAL A 66 33.28 8.10 -7.97
N ASP A 67 32.40 9.10 -8.11
CA ASP A 67 32.73 10.32 -8.87
C ASP A 67 32.46 11.61 -8.08
N HIS A 68 33.54 12.23 -7.61
CA HIS A 68 33.56 13.60 -7.09
C HIS A 68 33.21 14.62 -8.19
N ILE A 69 32.03 15.27 -8.13
CA ILE A 69 31.75 16.57 -8.78
C ILE A 69 30.79 17.41 -7.89
N PRO A 70 30.96 18.75 -7.76
CA PRO A 70 30.58 19.50 -6.56
C PRO A 70 29.10 19.91 -6.48
N SER A 71 28.70 20.07 -5.22
CA SER A 71 27.46 20.67 -4.70
C SER A 71 27.15 22.00 -5.38
N ASN A 72 26.10 22.02 -6.20
CA ASN A 72 25.28 23.20 -6.55
C ASN A 72 24.09 22.74 -7.41
N LEU A 73 23.00 22.31 -6.79
CA LEU A 73 21.69 22.25 -7.46
C LEU A 73 20.60 22.73 -6.48
N PRO A 74 19.66 23.59 -6.92
CA PRO A 74 18.71 24.26 -6.03
C PRO A 74 17.64 23.30 -5.52
N GLU A 75 17.11 23.59 -4.32
CA GLU A 75 15.96 22.92 -3.72
C GLU A 75 14.70 23.11 -4.59
N GLU A 76 14.52 22.26 -5.60
CA GLU A 76 13.23 22.11 -6.25
C GLU A 76 12.31 21.33 -5.32
N ARG A 77 11.33 22.05 -4.76
CA ARG A 77 10.16 21.49 -4.09
C ARG A 77 9.48 20.52 -5.05
N GLN A 78 9.80 19.23 -4.94
CA GLN A 78 9.13 18.15 -5.66
C GLN A 78 7.69 18.04 -5.15
N THR A 79 6.78 18.80 -5.75
CA THR A 79 5.42 18.30 -5.94
C THR A 79 5.55 16.97 -6.66
N MET A 80 5.03 15.91 -6.04
CA MET A 80 5.06 14.54 -6.57
C MET A 80 4.10 14.44 -7.76
N GLU A 81 4.38 15.18 -8.84
CA GLU A 81 3.71 15.00 -10.13
C GLU A 81 4.25 13.70 -10.73
N PHE A 82 3.40 12.68 -10.72
CA PHE A 82 3.65 11.43 -11.41
C PHE A 82 3.52 11.67 -12.92
N ASP A 83 4.57 12.16 -13.55
CA ASP A 83 4.68 12.13 -15.00
C ASP A 83 5.11 10.72 -15.43
N ILE A 84 4.16 9.78 -15.33
CA ILE A 84 4.28 8.49 -16.01
C ILE A 84 3.62 8.67 -17.37
N SER A 85 4.35 9.24 -18.33
CA SER A 85 3.96 9.17 -19.73
C SER A 85 4.13 7.71 -20.18
N PHE A 86 3.06 6.91 -20.09
CA PHE A 86 2.96 5.70 -20.88
C PHE A 86 2.77 6.14 -22.32
N GLU A 87 3.86 6.38 -23.05
CA GLU A 87 3.74 6.46 -24.50
C GLU A 87 3.26 5.10 -24.98
N GLU A 88 2.03 5.06 -25.49
CA GLU A 88 1.34 3.92 -26.07
C GLU A 88 1.99 3.47 -27.39
N ASP A 89 3.31 3.49 -27.51
CA ASP A 89 4.01 3.09 -28.73
C ASP A 89 5.33 2.37 -28.41
N SER A 90 5.24 1.08 -28.13
CA SER A 90 6.00 0.05 -28.84
C SER A 90 6.02 -1.28 -28.10
N LEU A 91 5.81 -2.35 -28.86
CA LEU A 91 5.90 -3.78 -28.53
C LEU A 91 7.29 -4.26 -28.04
N ASN A 92 8.15 -3.38 -27.53
CA ASN A 92 9.43 -3.75 -26.96
C ASN A 92 9.32 -3.69 -25.44
N ASN A 93 9.71 -4.79 -24.77
CA ASN A 93 9.88 -4.87 -23.32
C ASN A 93 10.81 -3.75 -22.84
N MET A 94 10.28 -2.56 -22.58
CA MET A 94 11.03 -1.43 -22.05
C MET A 94 11.25 -1.72 -20.57
N ALA A 95 12.41 -2.27 -20.24
CA ALA A 95 12.82 -2.46 -18.86
C ALA A 95 12.84 -1.09 -18.18
N LEU A 96 12.13 -0.96 -17.06
CA LEU A 96 12.13 0.25 -16.25
C LEU A 96 13.55 0.61 -15.85
N THR A 97 13.91 1.89 -15.90
CA THR A 97 15.16 2.33 -15.29
C THR A 97 15.10 2.10 -13.78
N PRO A 98 16.23 1.85 -13.10
CA PRO A 98 16.25 1.64 -11.64
C PRO A 98 15.57 2.78 -10.84
N SER A 99 15.64 4.02 -11.34
CA SER A 99 14.95 5.18 -10.73
C SER A 99 13.42 5.12 -10.89
N GLN A 100 12.94 4.73 -12.07
CA GLN A 100 11.50 4.54 -12.30
C GLN A 100 10.95 3.35 -11.51
N GLU A 101 11.71 2.25 -11.42
CA GLU A 101 11.36 1.09 -10.60
C GLU A 101 11.24 1.46 -9.12
N LEU A 102 12.19 2.25 -8.59
CA LEU A 102 12.15 2.72 -7.21
C LEU A 102 10.90 3.59 -6.94
N LYS A 103 10.60 4.55 -7.83
CA LYS A 103 9.41 5.40 -7.69
C LYS A 103 8.12 4.59 -7.72
N LEU A 104 8.01 3.62 -8.63
CA LEU A 104 6.86 2.72 -8.74
C LEU A 104 6.69 1.86 -7.47
N LEU A 105 7.79 1.33 -6.93
CA LEU A 105 7.78 0.58 -5.67
C LEU A 105 7.34 1.44 -4.49
N GLN A 106 7.83 2.69 -4.38
CA GLN A 106 7.43 3.63 -3.34
C GLN A 106 5.93 3.99 -3.43
N TYR A 107 5.42 4.24 -4.63
CA TYR A 107 4.00 4.48 -4.88
C TYR A 107 3.13 3.31 -4.42
N ASN A 108 3.49 2.10 -4.86
CA ASN A 108 2.72 0.92 -4.52
C ASN A 108 2.82 0.59 -3.01
N LEU A 109 3.98 0.82 -2.38
CA LEU A 109 4.15 0.69 -0.93
C LEU A 109 3.19 1.62 -0.18
N PHE A 110 3.13 2.89 -0.58
CA PHE A 110 2.19 3.86 0.00
C PHE A 110 0.74 3.37 -0.13
N ASN A 111 0.34 2.90 -1.31
CA ASN A 111 -1.02 2.38 -1.52
C ASN A 111 -1.34 1.16 -0.65
N MET A 112 -0.38 0.24 -0.46
CA MET A 112 -0.60 -0.91 0.43
C MET A 112 -0.64 -0.53 1.90
N GLN A 113 0.10 0.51 2.32
CA GLN A 113 -0.02 1.08 3.66
C GLN A 113 -1.43 1.63 3.89
N LEU A 114 -2.02 2.34 2.92
CA LEU A 114 -3.41 2.81 3.01
C LEU A 114 -4.42 1.66 3.16
N VAL A 115 -4.20 0.55 2.46
CA VAL A 115 -5.05 -0.64 2.57
C VAL A 115 -4.91 -1.28 3.95
N ARG A 116 -3.68 -1.41 4.45
CA ARG A 116 -3.38 -1.94 5.78
C ARG A 116 -4.04 -1.11 6.87
N ASP A 117 -3.97 0.22 6.79
CA ASP A 117 -4.61 1.13 7.75
C ASP A 117 -6.14 0.94 7.79
N ALA A 118 -6.76 0.75 6.62
CA ALA A 118 -8.20 0.45 6.56
C ALA A 118 -8.55 -0.91 7.20
N ILE A 119 -7.69 -1.91 7.05
CA ILE A 119 -7.86 -3.22 7.70
C ILE A 119 -7.70 -3.10 9.22
N ASP A 120 -6.69 -2.39 9.69
CA ASP A 120 -6.49 -2.15 11.12
C ASP A 120 -7.70 -1.40 11.70
N ARG A 121 -8.31 -0.49 10.93
CA ARG A 121 -9.55 0.18 11.32
C ARG A 121 -10.74 -0.79 11.44
N VAL A 122 -10.89 -1.74 10.52
CA VAL A 122 -11.89 -2.83 10.64
C VAL A 122 -11.71 -3.57 11.95
N GLN A 123 -10.48 -3.99 12.26
CA GLN A 123 -10.18 -4.75 13.49
C GLN A 123 -10.49 -3.94 14.76
N GLN A 124 -10.17 -2.65 14.79
CA GLN A 124 -10.52 -1.77 15.91
C GLN A 124 -12.03 -1.67 16.14
N VAL A 125 -12.82 -1.59 15.07
CA VAL A 125 -14.29 -1.53 15.17
C VAL A 125 -14.85 -2.85 15.68
N LEU A 126 -14.34 -3.99 15.20
CA LEU A 126 -14.73 -5.32 15.68
C LEU A 126 -14.48 -5.49 17.19
N VAL A 127 -13.30 -5.07 17.68
CA VAL A 127 -12.97 -5.14 19.12
C VAL A 127 -13.90 -4.27 19.96
N LYS A 128 -14.32 -3.11 19.45
CA LYS A 128 -15.28 -2.24 20.15
C LYS A 128 -16.68 -2.84 20.21
N LYS A 129 -17.12 -3.54 19.16
CA LYS A 129 -18.46 -4.14 19.08
C LYS A 129 -18.63 -5.33 20.04
N ASN A 130 -17.54 -6.04 20.34
CA ASN A 130 -17.54 -7.21 21.24
C ASN A 130 -17.37 -6.85 22.73
N LYS A 131 -17.38 -5.56 23.09
CA LYS A 131 -17.35 -5.07 24.48
C LYS A 131 -18.71 -4.55 24.89
#